data_AF-A0A371NQC9-F1
#
_entry.id   AF-A0A371NQC9-F1
#
_cell.length_a   1.000
_cell.length_b   1.000
_cell.length_c   1.000
_cell.angle_alpha   90.00
_cell.angle_beta   90.00
_cell.angle_gamma   90.00
#
_symmetry.space_group_name_H-M   'P 1'
#
loop_
_entity.id
_entity.type
_entity.pdbx_description
1 polymer ?
#
loop_
_entity_poly.entity_id
_entity_poly.type
_entity_poly.pdbx_seq_one_letter_code
_entity_poly.pdbx_strand_id
1 'polypeptide(L)'
;MLGGMPLVDPLTSTVLSAAIATALGVVLVLSMLNVRRPSTAIMAICAALVVAALVTVIISPPAAAPLLGVPIAVFGIAASTIGGNPFTRRALDIATGKRVRETEDGGILIVAAQTADPAHARTLMRGGTVIGYLERACTVLAIAVGFPEAIAAIIAVKGIGRFPELAESEARERFIIGTLASLSWAGALGAIIRLALG
;
A
#
# COMPACT_ATOMS: atom_id res chain seq x y z
N MET A 1 -24.89 -5.06 -13.01
CA MET A 1 -26.18 -5.00 -12.28
C MET A 1 -25.91 -5.17 -10.79
N LEU A 2 -25.56 -4.10 -10.08
CA LEU A 2 -25.55 -4.07 -8.62
C LEU A 2 -26.90 -3.53 -8.20
N GLY A 3 -27.76 -4.43 -7.74
CA GLY A 3 -29.12 -4.09 -7.32
C GLY A 3 -29.12 -3.13 -6.14
N GLY A 4 -29.88 -2.05 -6.29
CA GLY A 4 -30.70 -1.40 -5.25
C GLY A 4 -30.19 -1.36 -3.81
N MET A 5 -28.92 -1.06 -3.57
CA MET A 5 -28.50 -0.62 -2.24
C MET A 5 -29.19 0.73 -1.98
N PRO A 6 -30.03 0.86 -0.93
CA PRO A 6 -30.64 2.13 -0.62
C PRO A 6 -29.52 3.14 -0.34
N LEU A 7 -29.46 4.20 -1.14
CA LEU A 7 -28.53 5.29 -0.91
C LEU A 7 -28.83 5.85 0.48
N VAL A 8 -27.77 5.99 1.30
CA VAL A 8 -27.86 6.68 2.59
C VAL A 8 -28.40 8.09 2.35
N ASP A 9 -29.18 8.59 3.31
CA ASP A 9 -29.71 9.95 3.21
C ASP A 9 -28.56 10.98 3.06
N PRO A 10 -28.81 12.13 2.42
CA PRO A 10 -27.74 13.08 2.08
C PRO A 10 -26.91 13.55 3.28
N LEU A 11 -27.53 13.65 4.46
CA LEU A 11 -26.85 14.04 5.69
C LEU A 11 -25.89 12.94 6.14
N THR A 12 -26.38 11.70 6.28
CA THR A 12 -25.56 10.55 6.65
C THR A 12 -24.42 10.33 5.66
N SER A 13 -24.68 10.49 4.36
CA SER A 13 -23.67 10.39 3.30
C SER A 13 -22.55 11.44 3.49
N THR A 14 -22.92 12.69 3.76
CA THR A 14 -21.95 13.77 3.99
C THR A 14 -21.11 13.50 5.24
N VAL A 15 -21.74 13.05 6.33
CA VAL A 15 -21.04 12.70 7.57
C VAL A 15 -20.08 11.54 7.34
N LEU A 16 -20.50 10.49 6.62
CA LEU A 16 -19.63 9.35 6.29
C LEU A 16 -18.44 9.79 5.43
N SER A 17 -18.68 10.55 4.36
CA SER A 17 -17.61 11.04 3.49
C SER A 17 -16.61 11.93 4.26
N ALA A 18 -17.09 12.75 5.19
CA ALA A 18 -16.23 13.59 6.02
C ALA A 18 -15.40 12.75 7.01
N ALA A 19 -16.01 11.71 7.62
CA ALA A 19 -15.32 10.77 8.49
C ALA A 19 -14.25 9.97 7.74
N ILE A 20 -14.55 9.51 6.52
CA ILE A 20 -13.60 8.79 5.64
C ILE A 20 -12.45 9.73 5.26
N ALA A 21 -12.74 10.95 4.79
CA ALA A 21 -11.71 11.93 4.45
C ALA A 21 -10.79 12.22 5.64
N THR A 22 -11.38 12.39 6.83
CA THR A 22 -10.62 12.61 8.07
C THR A 22 -9.76 11.41 8.42
N ALA A 23 -10.30 10.18 8.35
CA ALA A 23 -9.55 8.96 8.61
C ALA A 23 -8.37 8.80 7.66
N LEU A 24 -8.57 9.05 6.36
CA LEU A 24 -7.50 9.02 5.35
C LEU A 24 -6.45 10.10 5.60
N GLY A 25 -6.87 11.31 6.00
CA GLY A 25 -5.97 12.40 6.40
C GLY A 25 -5.13 12.01 7.63
N VAL A 26 -5.73 11.39 8.64
CA VAL A 26 -5.00 10.87 9.82
C VAL A 26 -4.02 9.78 9.42
N VAL A 27 -4.43 8.82 8.59
CA VAL A 27 -3.54 7.76 8.06
C VAL A 27 -2.35 8.37 7.32
N LEU A 28 -2.59 9.40 6.49
CA LEU A 28 -1.54 10.11 5.77
C LEU A 28 -0.56 10.80 6.73
N VAL A 29 -1.07 11.58 7.68
CA VAL A 29 -0.22 12.29 8.67
C VAL A 29 0.60 11.31 9.49
N LEU A 30 -0.05 10.27 10.04
CA LEU A 30 0.64 9.23 10.79
C LEU A 30 1.70 8.53 9.94
N SER A 31 1.38 8.23 8.67
CA SER A 31 2.34 7.64 7.72
C SER A 31 3.55 8.55 7.50
N MET A 32 3.33 9.85 7.26
CA MET A 32 4.40 10.83 7.06
C MET A 32 5.32 10.96 8.28
N LEU A 33 4.74 11.02 9.48
CA LEU A 33 5.49 11.04 10.74
C LEU A 33 6.31 9.76 10.93
N ASN A 34 5.80 8.62 10.46
CA ASN A 34 6.41 7.31 10.62
C ASN A 34 7.44 6.95 9.54
N VAL A 35 7.62 7.76 8.48
CA VAL A 35 8.59 7.48 7.39
C VAL A 35 10.02 7.41 7.92
N ARG A 36 10.40 8.29 8.85
CA ARG A 36 11.78 8.39 9.35
C ARG A 36 12.11 7.38 10.46
N ARG A 37 11.11 6.97 11.24
CA ARG A 37 11.26 6.03 12.36
C ARG A 37 10.06 5.09 12.42
N PRO A 38 10.07 3.97 11.66
CA PRO A 38 8.90 3.10 11.54
C PRO A 38 8.55 2.43 12.87
N SER A 39 7.50 2.92 13.51
CA SER A 39 6.87 2.34 14.70
C SER A 39 5.79 1.33 14.30
N THR A 40 5.86 0.14 14.88
CA THR A 40 4.86 -0.93 14.70
C THR A 40 3.48 -0.50 15.18
N ALA A 41 3.40 0.23 16.30
CA ALA A 41 2.13 0.66 16.87
C ALA A 41 1.40 1.63 15.95
N ILE A 42 2.12 2.61 15.37
CA ILE A 42 1.55 3.56 14.42
C ILE A 42 1.03 2.83 13.17
N MET A 43 1.74 1.80 12.69
CA MET A 43 1.26 1.02 11.54
C MET A 43 0.06 0.16 11.84
N ALA A 44 -0.02 -0.43 13.04
CA ALA A 44 -1.21 -1.14 13.47
C ALA A 44 -2.42 -0.19 13.50
N ILE A 45 -2.24 1.04 14.01
CA ILE A 45 -3.30 2.07 14.02
C ILE A 45 -3.70 2.45 12.58
N CYS A 46 -2.73 2.72 11.69
CA CYS A 46 -3.03 3.06 10.30
C CYS A 46 -3.77 1.93 9.59
N ALA A 47 -3.34 0.67 9.76
CA ALA A 47 -4.01 -0.50 9.21
C ALA A 47 -5.44 -0.65 9.76
N ALA A 48 -5.63 -0.48 11.06
CA ALA A 48 -6.96 -0.53 11.68
C ALA A 48 -7.89 0.56 11.13
N LEU A 49 -7.39 1.79 10.95
CA LEU A 49 -8.16 2.89 10.36
C LEU A 49 -8.53 2.61 8.90
N VAL A 50 -7.60 2.09 8.11
CA VAL A 50 -7.87 1.70 6.70
C VAL A 50 -8.91 0.58 6.64
N VAL A 51 -8.78 -0.45 7.49
CA VAL A 51 -9.77 -1.54 7.56
C VAL A 51 -11.14 -1.01 7.99
N ALA A 52 -11.21 -0.17 9.02
CA ALA A 52 -12.47 0.43 9.47
C ALA A 52 -13.13 1.29 8.39
N ALA A 53 -12.35 2.12 7.68
CA ALA A 53 -12.84 2.91 6.56
C ALA A 53 -13.33 2.02 5.40
N LEU A 54 -12.59 0.96 5.07
CA LEU A 54 -12.95 0.00 4.03
C LEU A 54 -14.27 -0.73 4.38
N VAL A 55 -14.39 -1.23 5.61
CA VAL A 55 -15.62 -1.86 6.10
C VAL A 55 -16.79 -0.87 6.05
N THR A 56 -16.55 0.38 6.44
CA THR A 56 -17.58 1.44 6.43
C THR A 56 -18.11 1.69 5.01
N VAL A 57 -17.24 1.83 4.00
CA VAL A 57 -17.70 2.06 2.61
C VAL A 57 -18.31 0.82 1.96
N ILE A 58 -17.94 -0.39 2.40
CA ILE A 58 -18.54 -1.64 1.90
C ILE A 58 -19.97 -1.79 2.43
N ILE A 59 -20.19 -1.53 3.72
CA ILE A 59 -21.49 -1.69 4.37
C ILE A 59 -22.43 -0.53 4.01
N SER A 60 -21.90 0.69 4.03
CA SER A 60 -22.67 1.93 3.85
C SER A 60 -21.98 2.82 2.81
N PRO A 61 -22.09 2.52 1.51
CA PRO A 61 -21.48 3.33 0.47
C PRO A 61 -22.11 4.73 0.45
N PRO A 62 -21.34 5.81 0.67
CA PRO A 62 -21.87 7.16 0.60
C PRO A 62 -22.29 7.48 -0.84
N ALA A 63 -23.38 8.23 -0.98
CA ALA A 63 -23.71 8.90 -2.22
C ALA A 63 -22.63 9.95 -2.56
N ALA A 64 -22.40 10.18 -3.85
CA ALA A 64 -21.36 11.10 -4.31
C ALA A 64 -21.54 12.50 -3.69
N ALA A 65 -20.59 12.89 -2.84
CA ALA A 65 -20.50 14.22 -2.24
C ALA A 65 -19.35 14.98 -2.93
N PRO A 66 -19.62 15.84 -3.94
CA PRO A 66 -18.58 16.40 -4.82
C PRO A 66 -17.48 17.14 -4.06
N LEU A 67 -17.86 17.86 -3.00
CA LEU A 67 -16.94 18.61 -2.12
C LEU A 67 -15.97 17.70 -1.35
N LEU A 68 -16.43 16.52 -0.92
CA LEU A 68 -15.64 15.58 -0.12
C LEU A 68 -14.95 14.53 -0.98
N GLY A 69 -15.33 14.40 -2.25
CA GLY A 69 -14.68 13.44 -3.15
C GLY A 69 -13.22 13.78 -3.44
N VAL A 70 -12.91 15.07 -3.64
CA VAL A 70 -11.53 15.54 -3.87
C VAL A 70 -10.61 15.21 -2.69
N PRO A 71 -10.91 15.58 -1.43
CA PRO A 71 -10.03 15.23 -0.31
C PRO A 71 -9.91 13.72 -0.10
N ILE A 72 -10.98 12.93 -0.31
CA ILE A 72 -10.90 11.46 -0.23
C ILE A 72 -9.89 10.92 -1.26
N ALA A 73 -9.99 11.37 -2.52
CA ALA A 73 -9.07 10.94 -3.57
C ALA A 73 -7.63 11.36 -3.26
N VAL A 74 -7.41 12.63 -2.94
CA VAL A 74 -6.07 13.19 -2.66
C VAL A 74 -5.43 12.50 -1.46
N PHE A 75 -6.13 12.41 -0.33
CA PHE A 75 -5.60 11.77 0.87
C PHE A 75 -5.42 10.27 0.68
N GLY A 76 -6.34 9.58 0.02
CA GLY A 76 -6.22 8.14 -0.24
C GLY A 76 -5.05 7.80 -1.16
N ILE A 77 -4.84 8.56 -2.24
CA ILE A 77 -3.70 8.37 -3.15
C ILE A 77 -2.37 8.67 -2.44
N ALA A 78 -2.31 9.77 -1.68
CA ALA A 78 -1.12 10.14 -0.91
C ALA A 78 -0.81 9.11 0.20
N ALA A 79 -1.83 8.65 0.93
CA ALA A 79 -1.68 7.62 1.96
C ALA A 79 -1.24 6.27 1.36
N SER A 80 -1.73 5.93 0.17
CA SER A 80 -1.32 4.71 -0.55
C SER A 80 0.16 4.76 -0.91
N THR A 81 0.58 5.84 -1.56
CA THR A 81 1.95 6.01 -2.03
C THR A 81 2.95 6.14 -0.87
N ILE A 82 2.70 7.05 0.08
CA ILE A 82 3.60 7.36 1.19
C ILE A 82 3.56 6.27 2.28
N GLY A 83 2.36 5.86 2.71
CA GLY A 83 2.18 4.90 3.80
C GLY A 83 2.56 3.46 3.43
N GLY A 84 2.50 3.11 2.14
CA GLY A 84 2.80 1.76 1.68
C GLY A 84 4.26 1.35 1.89
N ASN A 85 5.23 2.28 1.86
CA ASN A 85 6.65 1.94 2.09
C ASN A 85 6.91 1.39 3.51
N PRO A 86 6.60 2.15 4.58
CA PRO A 86 6.84 1.65 5.92
C PRO A 86 5.88 0.52 6.34
N PHE A 87 4.68 0.40 5.73
CA PHE A 87 3.81 -0.77 5.89
C PHE A 87 4.46 -2.04 5.30
N THR A 88 4.93 -1.96 4.06
CA THR A 88 5.57 -3.10 3.36
C THR A 88 6.84 -3.54 4.07
N ARG A 89 7.70 -2.59 4.49
CA ARG A 89 8.90 -2.91 5.26
C ARG A 89 8.58 -3.64 6.56
N ARG A 90 7.51 -3.24 7.26
CA ARG A 90 7.11 -3.92 8.49
C ARG A 90 6.59 -5.35 8.23
N ALA A 91 5.81 -5.55 7.17
CA ALA A 91 5.37 -6.88 6.77
C ALA A 91 6.57 -7.79 6.44
N LEU A 92 7.57 -7.25 5.74
CA LEU A 92 8.83 -7.95 5.45
C LEU A 92 9.62 -8.28 6.72
N ASP A 93 9.74 -7.35 7.67
CA ASP A 93 10.43 -7.61 8.94
C ASP A 93 9.77 -8.74 9.73
N ILE A 94 8.43 -8.80 9.73
CA ILE A 94 7.67 -9.85 10.41
C ILE A 94 7.87 -11.21 9.72
N ALA A 95 7.85 -11.23 8.39
CA ALA A 95 7.92 -12.48 7.62
C ALA A 95 9.34 -13.07 7.52
N THR A 96 10.35 -12.21 7.36
CA THR A 96 11.73 -12.64 7.04
C THR A 96 12.66 -12.68 8.25
N GLY A 97 12.33 -11.96 9.34
CA GLY A 97 13.21 -11.80 10.51
C GLY A 97 14.57 -11.16 10.16
N LYS A 98 15.58 -11.30 11.03
CA LYS A 98 16.93 -10.70 10.87
C LYS A 98 17.79 -11.33 9.74
N ARG A 99 17.28 -12.32 8.99
CA ARG A 99 18.07 -13.08 8.01
C ARG A 99 18.45 -12.29 6.75
N VAL A 100 17.68 -11.26 6.40
CA VAL A 100 17.89 -10.45 5.18
C VAL A 100 17.82 -8.95 5.52
N ARG A 101 18.90 -8.19 5.29
CA ARG A 101 18.96 -6.74 5.56
C ARG A 101 18.67 -5.94 4.30
N GLU A 102 17.88 -4.88 4.43
CA GLU A 102 17.62 -3.90 3.36
C GLU A 102 18.70 -2.82 3.40
N THR A 103 19.21 -2.40 2.24
CA THR A 103 19.96 -1.14 2.09
C THR A 103 19.00 0.05 2.14
N GLU A 104 19.53 1.25 2.43
CA GLU A 104 18.74 2.50 2.45
C GLU A 104 17.90 2.71 1.16
N ASP A 105 18.44 2.33 0.01
CA ASP A 105 17.81 2.46 -1.32
C ASP A 105 16.75 1.38 -1.65
N GLY A 106 16.39 0.54 -0.67
CA GLY A 106 15.44 -0.55 -0.87
C GLY A 106 16.02 -1.77 -1.58
N GLY A 107 17.35 -1.94 -1.51
CA GLY A 107 18.04 -3.09 -2.07
C GLY A 107 18.21 -4.24 -1.09
N ILE A 108 18.23 -5.48 -1.58
CA ILE A 108 18.42 -6.67 -0.74
C ILE A 108 19.92 -6.95 -0.55
N LEU A 109 20.34 -7.09 0.70
CA LEU A 109 21.62 -7.70 1.09
C LEU A 109 21.35 -9.10 1.63
N ILE A 110 21.86 -10.11 0.94
CA ILE A 110 21.98 -11.46 1.50
C ILE A 110 23.35 -11.53 2.18
N VAL A 111 23.36 -11.67 3.50
CA VAL A 111 24.57 -12.10 4.21
C VAL A 111 24.63 -13.60 3.97
N ALA A 112 25.52 -14.05 3.06
CA ALA A 112 25.68 -15.48 2.78
C ALA A 112 25.83 -16.22 4.11
N ALA A 113 24.83 -17.03 4.45
CA ALA A 113 24.80 -17.79 5.68
C ALA A 113 25.81 -18.93 5.59
N GLN A 114 27.11 -18.62 5.69
CA GLN A 114 28.17 -19.53 6.12
C GLN A 114 29.57 -18.91 6.29
N THR A 115 29.80 -17.63 5.93
CA THR A 115 31.04 -16.94 6.28
C THR A 115 30.72 -15.53 6.74
N ALA A 116 30.84 -15.28 8.05
CA ALA A 116 30.64 -13.99 8.69
C ALA A 116 31.75 -13.00 8.28
N ASP A 117 31.76 -12.59 7.02
CA ASP A 117 32.60 -11.52 6.51
C ASP A 117 31.72 -10.40 5.90
N PRO A 118 31.57 -9.24 6.57
CA PRO A 118 30.83 -8.10 6.05
C PRO A 118 31.37 -7.57 4.71
N ALA A 119 32.60 -7.95 4.30
CA ALA A 119 33.19 -7.51 3.04
C ALA A 119 32.55 -8.14 1.78
N HIS A 120 31.75 -9.21 1.93
CA HIS A 120 31.13 -9.94 0.81
C HIS A 120 29.62 -9.71 0.66
N ALA A 121 29.05 -8.69 1.30
CA ALA A 121 27.63 -8.36 1.18
C ALA A 121 27.30 -7.86 -0.26
N ARG A 122 26.68 -8.72 -1.07
CA ARG A 122 26.26 -8.37 -2.44
C ARG A 122 24.87 -7.74 -2.42
N THR A 123 24.74 -6.54 -2.97
CA THR A 123 23.43 -5.91 -3.22
C THR A 123 22.78 -6.58 -4.44
N LEU A 124 21.73 -7.37 -4.23
CA LEU A 124 21.05 -8.13 -5.30
C LEU A 124 20.01 -7.33 -6.08
N MET A 125 19.44 -6.27 -5.47
CA MET A 125 18.46 -5.40 -6.11
C MET A 125 18.73 -3.95 -5.70
N ARG A 126 18.56 -2.98 -6.61
CA ARG A 126 18.67 -1.52 -6.32
C ARG A 126 17.40 -0.83 -6.83
N GLY A 127 16.93 0.21 -6.13
CA GLY A 127 15.79 1.04 -6.58
C GLY A 127 14.39 0.48 -6.26
N GLY A 128 14.27 -0.48 -5.33
CA GLY A 128 12.97 -1.05 -4.94
C GLY A 128 11.98 -0.01 -4.41
N THR A 129 12.46 1.03 -3.74
CA THR A 129 11.62 2.08 -3.16
C THR A 129 10.91 2.93 -4.22
N VAL A 130 11.63 3.38 -5.27
CA VAL A 130 11.04 4.19 -6.35
C VAL A 130 10.03 3.37 -7.15
N ILE A 131 10.38 2.12 -7.50
CA ILE A 131 9.46 1.20 -8.16
C ILE A 131 8.20 1.00 -7.32
N GLY A 132 8.35 0.84 -5.99
CA GLY A 132 7.23 0.73 -5.08
C GLY A 132 6.32 1.96 -5.07
N TYR A 133 6.87 3.18 -5.13
CA TYR A 133 6.04 4.39 -5.21
C TYR A 133 5.23 4.45 -6.51
N LEU A 134 5.86 4.14 -7.65
CA LEU A 134 5.20 4.12 -8.95
C LEU A 134 4.11 3.04 -9.00
N GLU A 135 4.41 1.82 -8.55
CA GLU A 135 3.45 0.71 -8.48
C GLU A 135 2.22 1.09 -7.65
N ARG A 136 2.41 1.66 -6.45
CA ARG A 136 1.29 2.05 -5.58
C ARG A 136 0.44 3.17 -6.17
N ALA A 137 1.09 4.17 -6.79
CA ALA A 137 0.38 5.25 -7.49
C ALA A 137 -0.46 4.69 -8.66
N CYS A 138 0.12 3.87 -9.51
CA CYS A 138 -0.60 3.26 -10.63
C CYS A 138 -1.72 2.32 -10.15
N THR A 139 -1.48 1.52 -9.11
CA THR A 139 -2.47 0.59 -8.54
C THR A 139 -3.68 1.33 -7.96
N VAL A 140 -3.44 2.35 -7.12
CA VAL A 140 -4.55 3.11 -6.51
C VAL A 140 -5.33 3.88 -7.57
N LEU A 141 -4.65 4.46 -8.57
CA LEU A 141 -5.29 5.17 -9.67
C LEU A 141 -6.12 4.22 -10.53
N ALA A 142 -5.58 3.05 -10.90
CA ALA A 142 -6.29 2.04 -11.68
C ALA A 142 -7.60 1.62 -11.03
N ILE A 143 -7.59 1.38 -9.72
CA ILE A 143 -8.82 1.04 -8.98
C ILE A 143 -9.76 2.24 -8.90
N ALA A 144 -9.24 3.43 -8.59
CA ALA A 144 -10.05 4.64 -8.45
C ALA A 144 -10.81 4.99 -9.73
N VAL A 145 -10.19 4.83 -10.91
CA VAL A 145 -10.82 5.09 -12.22
C VAL A 145 -11.65 3.91 -12.74
N GLY A 146 -11.74 2.81 -11.99
CA GLY A 146 -12.56 1.65 -12.35
C GLY A 146 -11.95 0.70 -13.38
N PHE A 147 -10.62 0.68 -13.52
CA PHE A 147 -9.88 -0.23 -14.40
C PHE A 147 -8.88 -1.10 -13.61
N PRO A 148 -9.34 -1.95 -12.67
CA PRO A 148 -8.47 -2.78 -11.82
C PRO A 148 -7.64 -3.79 -12.61
N GLU A 149 -8.01 -4.14 -13.84
CA GLU A 149 -7.28 -5.05 -14.72
C GLU A 149 -5.86 -4.54 -15.03
N ALA A 150 -5.63 -3.21 -14.98
CA ALA A 150 -4.31 -2.62 -15.14
C ALA A 150 -3.29 -3.11 -14.09
N ILE A 151 -3.76 -3.61 -12.93
CA ILE A 151 -2.88 -4.20 -11.90
C ILE A 151 -2.12 -5.40 -12.44
N ALA A 152 -2.74 -6.21 -13.31
CA ALA A 152 -2.06 -7.35 -13.94
C ALA A 152 -0.87 -6.89 -14.80
N ALA A 153 -1.03 -5.80 -15.55
CA ALA A 153 0.04 -5.20 -16.34
C ALA A 153 1.16 -4.62 -15.45
N ILE A 154 0.80 -3.95 -14.34
CA ILE A 154 1.77 -3.41 -13.37
C ILE A 154 2.62 -4.54 -12.77
N ILE A 155 1.99 -5.63 -12.33
CA ILE A 155 2.68 -6.81 -11.78
C ILE A 155 3.58 -7.44 -12.84
N ALA A 156 3.10 -7.58 -14.08
CA ALA A 156 3.86 -8.16 -15.18
C ALA A 156 5.14 -7.36 -15.47
N VAL A 157 5.03 -6.04 -15.61
CA VAL A 157 6.20 -5.16 -15.84
C VAL A 157 7.21 -5.28 -14.71
N LYS A 158 6.74 -5.29 -13.46
CA LYS A 158 7.61 -5.42 -12.28
C LYS A 158 8.31 -6.78 -12.21
N GLY A 159 7.62 -7.85 -12.59
CA GLY A 159 8.17 -9.22 -12.59
C GLY A 159 9.22 -9.44 -13.68
N ILE A 160 8.99 -8.95 -14.90
CA ILE A 160 9.91 -9.11 -16.04
C ILE A 160 11.27 -8.47 -15.75
N GLY A 161 11.28 -7.24 -15.24
CA GLY A 161 12.51 -6.50 -14.97
C GLY A 161 13.40 -7.10 -13.87
N ARG A 162 12.86 -8.00 -13.04
CA ARG A 162 13.56 -8.60 -11.88
C ARG A 162 13.89 -10.08 -12.06
N PHE A 163 13.51 -10.69 -13.19
CA PHE A 163 13.67 -12.13 -13.38
C PHE A 163 15.11 -12.67 -13.18
N PRO A 164 16.18 -12.01 -13.67
CA PRO A 164 17.55 -12.48 -13.45
C PRO A 164 18.00 -12.42 -11.98
N GLU A 165 17.41 -11.52 -11.19
CA GLU A 165 17.80 -11.21 -9.80
C GLU A 165 17.05 -12.09 -8.80
N LEU A 166 15.98 -12.78 -9.23
CA LEU A 166 15.15 -13.70 -8.44
C LEU A 166 15.64 -15.15 -8.49
N ALA A 167 16.87 -15.39 -8.98
CA ALA A 167 17.50 -16.70 -9.00
C ALA A 167 17.68 -17.26 -7.58
N GLU A 168 18.02 -16.40 -6.62
CA GLU A 168 18.14 -16.73 -5.21
C GLU A 168 16.76 -16.90 -4.54
N SER A 169 16.57 -18.00 -3.80
CA SER A 169 15.29 -18.31 -3.13
C SER A 169 14.85 -17.24 -2.15
N GLU A 170 15.77 -16.73 -1.33
CA GLU A 170 15.48 -15.70 -0.32
C GLU A 170 15.08 -14.36 -0.96
N ALA A 171 15.72 -13.99 -2.08
CA ALA A 171 15.35 -12.77 -2.82
C ALA A 171 13.96 -12.90 -3.44
N ARG A 172 13.61 -14.09 -3.92
CA ARG A 172 12.30 -14.39 -4.52
C ARG A 172 11.18 -14.34 -3.50
N GLU A 173 11.35 -14.98 -2.35
CA GLU A 173 10.34 -14.95 -1.27
C GLU A 173 10.09 -13.53 -0.77
N ARG A 174 11.16 -12.76 -0.54
CA ARG A 174 11.05 -11.34 -0.13
C ARG A 174 10.36 -10.49 -1.20
N PHE A 175 10.65 -10.72 -2.48
CA PHE A 175 9.98 -10.00 -3.57
C PHE A 175 8.47 -10.30 -3.63
N ILE A 176 8.07 -11.56 -3.45
CA ILE A 176 6.65 -11.96 -3.43
C ILE A 176 5.94 -11.34 -2.24
N ILE A 177 6.48 -11.49 -1.02
CA ILE A 177 5.86 -10.97 0.20
C ILE A 177 5.76 -9.44 0.14
N GLY A 178 6.84 -8.77 -0.30
CA GLY A 178 6.86 -7.31 -0.42
C GLY A 178 5.84 -6.81 -1.45
N THR A 179 5.70 -7.49 -2.57
CA THR A 179 4.70 -7.13 -3.61
C THR A 179 3.28 -7.36 -3.11
N LEU A 180 2.99 -8.52 -2.51
CA LEU A 180 1.66 -8.80 -1.95
C LEU A 180 1.27 -7.79 -0.86
N ALA A 181 2.19 -7.47 0.06
CA ALA A 181 1.93 -6.48 1.11
C ALA A 181 1.68 -5.08 0.55
N SER A 182 2.51 -4.63 -0.40
CA SER A 182 2.39 -3.32 -1.06
C SER A 182 1.07 -3.19 -1.82
N LEU A 183 0.70 -4.22 -2.59
CA LEU A 183 -0.56 -4.25 -3.35
C LEU A 183 -1.79 -4.39 -2.45
N SER A 184 -1.71 -5.12 -1.34
CA SER A 184 -2.81 -5.21 -0.38
C SER A 184 -3.13 -3.85 0.23
N TRP A 185 -2.09 -3.08 0.60
CA TRP A 185 -2.23 -1.72 1.12
C TRP A 185 -2.84 -0.77 0.07
N ALA A 186 -2.24 -0.72 -1.13
CA ALA A 186 -2.71 0.15 -2.19
C ALA A 186 -4.11 -0.22 -2.69
N GLY A 187 -4.41 -1.53 -2.73
CA GLY A 187 -5.70 -2.08 -3.10
C GLY A 187 -6.81 -1.68 -2.15
N ALA A 188 -6.57 -1.76 -0.83
CA ALA A 188 -7.54 -1.34 0.18
C ALA A 188 -7.88 0.16 0.05
N LEU A 189 -6.87 1.01 -0.11
CA LEU A 189 -7.08 2.45 -0.30
C LEU A 189 -7.75 2.78 -1.64
N GLY A 190 -7.39 2.08 -2.72
CA GLY A 190 -8.05 2.21 -4.02
C GLY A 190 -9.53 1.84 -3.94
N ALA A 191 -9.85 0.74 -3.24
CA ALA A 191 -11.22 0.30 -3.02
C ALA A 191 -12.01 1.33 -2.19
N ILE A 192 -11.41 1.91 -1.14
CA ILE A 192 -12.03 2.99 -0.37
C ILE A 192 -12.40 4.17 -1.29
N ILE A 193 -11.46 4.63 -2.12
CA ILE A 193 -11.71 5.74 -3.05
C ILE A 193 -12.82 5.38 -4.03
N ARG A 194 -12.73 4.23 -4.71
CA ARG A 194 -13.71 3.80 -5.72
C ARG A 194 -15.12 3.71 -5.14
N LEU A 195 -15.26 3.08 -3.97
CA LEU A 195 -16.56 2.88 -3.31
C LEU A 195 -17.12 4.16 -2.70
N ALA A 196 -16.26 5.06 -2.21
CA ALA A 196 -16.70 6.34 -1.64
C ALA A 196 -17.11 7.38 -2.69
N LEU A 197 -16.63 7.24 -3.94
CA LEU A 197 -16.91 8.18 -5.03
C LEU A 197 -18.04 7.73 -5.98
N GLY A 198 -18.40 6.44 -5.96
CA GLY A 198 -19.48 5.87 -6.78
C GLY A 198 -19.00 5.31 -8.11
#